data_AF-A0A945VUG2-F1
#
_entry.id   AF-A0A945VUG2-F1
#
_cell.length_a   1.000
_cell.length_b   1.000
_cell.length_c   1.000
_cell.angle_alpha   90.00
_cell.angle_beta   90.00
_cell.angle_gamma   90.00
#
_symmetry.space_group_name_H-M   'P 1'
#
loop_
_entity.id
_entity.type
_entity.pdbx_description
1 polymer ?
#
loop_
_entity_poly.entity_id
_entity_poly.type
_entity_poly.pdbx_seq_one_letter_code
_entity_poly.pdbx_strand_id
1 'polypeptide(L)' 'MKNKIFVLGDVHGNYQGMLQCFERSNFNYEEDTLVFLGDINDGWPDTAKCFEELLKIKNLI' A
#
# COMPACT_ATOMS: atom_id res chain seq x y z
N MET A 1 14.78 10.63 -6.72
CA MET A 1 15.84 10.01 -5.87
C MET A 1 16.13 8.61 -6.45
N LYS A 2 16.90 7.71 -5.82
CA LYS A 2 16.96 6.31 -6.33
C LYS A 2 15.57 5.68 -6.16
N ASN A 3 15.06 5.03 -7.21
CA ASN A 3 13.80 4.28 -7.19
C ASN A 3 13.93 3.12 -6.18
N LYS A 4 13.12 3.14 -5.11
CA LYS A 4 13.15 2.12 -4.05
C LYS A 4 12.06 1.08 -4.31
N ILE A 5 12.29 -0.12 -3.79
CA ILE A 5 11.31 -1.19 -3.78
C ILE A 5 10.86 -1.39 -2.35
N PHE A 6 9.55 -1.31 -2.13
CA PHE A 6 8.90 -1.62 -0.86
C PHE A 6 8.07 -2.89 -1.02
N VAL A 7 7.93 -3.62 0.08
CA VAL A 7 7.09 -4.83 0.14
C VAL A 7 6.06 -4.61 1.24
N LEU A 8 4.78 -4.76 0.89
CA LEU A 8 3.66 -4.68 1.81
C LEU A 8 2.98 -6.04 1.88
N GLY A 9 2.91 -6.59 3.10
CA GLY A 9 2.16 -7.81 3.40
C GLY A 9 0.69 -7.51 3.71
N ASP A 10 0.10 -8.35 4.55
CA ASP A 10 -1.33 -8.38 4.84
C ASP A 10 -1.84 -7.03 5.37
N VAL A 11 -2.96 -6.56 4.81
CA VAL A 11 -3.62 -5.31 5.20
C VAL A 11 -4.96 -5.58 5.88
N HIS A 12 -5.68 -6.62 5.45
CA HIS A 12 -6.99 -7.00 5.97
C HIS A 12 -7.94 -5.82 6.19
N GLY A 13 -8.03 -4.92 5.21
CA GLY A 13 -8.90 -3.73 5.23
C GLY A 13 -8.45 -2.60 6.15
N ASN A 14 -7.28 -2.69 6.81
CA ASN A 14 -6.78 -1.67 7.73
C ASN A 14 -6.20 -0.45 6.99
N TYR A 15 -7.09 0.37 6.42
CA TYR A 15 -6.72 1.52 5.61
C TYR A 15 -5.82 2.52 6.35
N GLN A 16 -6.13 2.84 7.60
CA GLN A 16 -5.33 3.77 8.40
C GLN A 16 -3.92 3.23 8.70
N GLY A 17 -3.80 1.93 8.98
CA GLY A 17 -2.51 1.28 9.17
C GLY A 17 -1.66 1.32 7.90
N MET A 18 -2.26 1.07 6.75
CA MET A 18 -1.59 1.14 5.45
C MET A 18 -1.06 2.55 5.15
N LEU A 19 -1.87 3.60 5.34
CA LEU A 19 -1.42 4.99 5.16
C LEU A 19 -0.26 5.35 6.08
N GLN A 20 -0.32 4.91 7.35
CA GLN A 20 0.76 5.13 8.30
C GLN A 20 2.07 4.45 7.87
N CYS A 21 2.00 3.25 7.26
CA CYS A 21 3.17 2.60 6.68
C CYS A 21 3.78 3.45 5.57
N PHE A 22 2.98 3.94 4.61
CA PHE A 22 3.45 4.79 3.51
C PHE A 22 4.06 6.10 3.99
N GLU A 23 3.44 6.75 4.98
CA GLU A 23 3.96 7.98 5.58
C GLU A 23 5.31 7.74 6.25
N ARG A 24 5.41 6.72 7.12
CA ARG A 24 6.63 6.44 7.88
C ARG A 24 7.78 5.93 7.02
N SER A 25 7.48 5.26 5.91
CA SER A 25 8.48 4.81 4.96
C SER A 25 8.89 5.91 3.97
N ASN A 26 8.21 7.07 3.98
CA ASN A 26 8.34 8.13 3.00
C ASN A 26 8.20 7.57 1.57
N PHE A 27 7.13 6.78 1.36
CA PHE A 27 6.81 6.14 0.08
C PHE A 27 6.40 7.19 -0.97
N ASN A 28 6.97 7.10 -2.17
CA ASN A 28 6.62 7.97 -3.28
C ASN A 28 5.79 7.20 -4.33
N TYR A 29 4.51 7.56 -4.45
CA TYR A 29 3.54 6.94 -5.36
C TYR A 29 3.93 6.99 -6.85
N GLU A 30 4.74 7.97 -7.25
CA GLU A 30 5.14 8.21 -8.65
C GLU A 30 6.50 7.59 -9.02
N GLU A 31 7.41 7.50 -8.04
CA GLU A 31 8.77 7.03 -8.26
C GLU A 31 8.96 5.58 -7.80
N ASP A 32 8.47 5.22 -6.60
CA ASP A 32 8.79 3.95 -5.95
C ASP A 32 7.96 2.78 -6.52
N THR A 33 8.46 1.56 -6.33
CA THR A 33 7.76 0.32 -6.61
C THR A 33 7.19 -0.27 -5.33
N LEU A 34 5.91 -0.65 -5.34
CA LEU A 34 5.30 -1.42 -4.27
C LEU A 34 5.01 -2.84 -4.76
N VAL A 35 5.57 -3.83 -4.08
CA VAL A 35 5.19 -5.24 -4.23
C VAL A 35 4.18 -5.57 -3.14
N PHE A 36 2.95 -5.90 -3.53
CA PHE A 36 1.88 -6.25 -2.59
C PHE A 36 1.68 -7.76 -2.54
N LEU A 37 1.85 -8.37 -1.37
CA LEU A 37 1.88 -9.83 -1.23
C LEU A 37 0.49 -10.50 -1.18
N GLY A 38 -0.58 -9.74 -0.93
CA GLY A 38 -1.95 -10.26 -0.84
C GLY A 38 -2.65 -9.88 0.47
N ASP A 39 -3.77 -10.55 0.76
CA ASP A 39 -4.55 -10.42 2.00
C ASP A 39 -4.98 -8.98 2.32
N ILE A 40 -5.67 -8.38 1.36
CA ILE A 40 -6.22 -7.03 1.47
C ILE A 40 -7.58 -6.96 2.16
N ASN A 41 -8.36 -8.04 2.18
CA ASN A 41 -9.72 -8.10 2.71
C ASN A 41 -9.82 -8.97 3.98
N ASP A 42 -11.03 -9.18 4.48
CA ASP A 42 -11.34 -10.12 5.58
C ASP A 42 -10.79 -9.71 6.97
N GLY A 43 -10.87 -8.40 7.29
CA GLY A 43 -10.64 -7.89 8.64
C GLY A 43 -11.46 -6.65 8.96
N TRP A 44 -10.94 -5.48 8.57
CA TRP A 44 -11.52 -4.16 8.83
C TRP A 44 -12.47 -3.71 7.70
N PRO A 45 -13.40 -2.78 7.99
CA PRO A 45 -14.47 -2.40 7.05
C PRO A 45 -13.99 -1.60 5.83
N ASP A 46 -12.76 -1.10 5.85
CA ASP A 46 -12.23 -0.17 4.83
C ASP A 46 -11.51 -0.87 3.67
N THR A 47 -11.87 -2.12 3.36
CA THR A 47 -11.27 -2.90 2.25
C THR A 47 -11.32 -2.14 0.93
N ALA A 48 -12.46 -1.51 0.59
CA ALA A 48 -12.59 -0.75 -0.66
C ALA A 48 -11.60 0.42 -0.74
N LYS A 49 -11.41 1.17 0.36
CA LYS A 49 -10.43 2.26 0.42
C LYS A 49 -8.99 1.76 0.28
N CYS A 50 -8.69 0.56 0.79
CA CYS A 50 -7.37 -0.04 0.61
C CYS A 50 -7.08 -0.29 -0.88
N PHE A 51 -8.04 -0.85 -1.62
CA PHE A 51 -7.91 -1.00 -3.07
C PHE A 51 -7.77 0.35 -3.79
N GLU A 52 -8.63 1.32 -3.48
CA GLU A 52 -8.57 2.66 -4.08
C GLU A 52 -7.21 3.33 -3.87
N GLU A 53 -6.59 3.12 -2.71
CA GLU A 53 -5.27 3.66 -2.40
C GLU A 53 -4.14 2.95 -3.14
N LEU A 54 -4.15 1.61 -3.18
CA LEU A 54 -3.17 0.84 -3.95
C LEU A 54 -3.21 1.20 -5.43
N LEU A 55 -4.40 1.41 -6.00
CA LEU A 55 -4.59 1.78 -7.40
C LEU A 55 -4.06 3.17 -7.76
N LYS A 56 -3.70 4.02 -6.78
CA LYS A 56 -3.00 5.29 -7.02
C LYS A 56 -1.50 5.11 -7.31
N ILE A 57 -0.95 3.94 -6.99
CA ILE A 57 0.49 3.68 -7.07
C ILE A 57 0.84 3.33 -8.52
N LYS A 58 1.74 4.13 -9.11
CA LYS A 58 2.11 3.99 -10.52
C LYS A 58 2.83 2.68 -10.84
N ASN A 59 3.70 2.23 -9.94
CA ASN A 59 4.50 1.01 -10.09
C ASN A 59 4.08 -0.04 -9.05
N LEU A 60 2.83 -0.48 -9.13
CA LEU A 60 2.29 -1.56 -8.30
C LEU A 60 2.55 -2.93 -8.96
N ILE A 61 3.09 -3.89 -8.20
CA ILE A 61 3.31 -5.29 -8.58
C ILE A 61 2.48 -6.20 -7.69
#